data_AF-A0A953CE19-F1
#
_entry.id   AF-A0A953CE19-F1
#
_cell.length_a   1.000
_cell.length_b   1.000
_cell.length_c   1.000
_cell.angle_alpha   90.00
_cell.angle_beta   90.00
_cell.angle_gamma   90.00
#
_symmetry.space_group_name_H-M   'P 1'
#
loop_
_entity.id
_entity.type
_entity.pdbx_description
1 polymer ?
#
loop_
_entity_poly.entity_id
_entity_poly.type
_entity_poly.pdbx_seq_one_letter_code
_entity_poly.pdbx_strand_id
1 'polypeptide(L)'
;MAKKKAVDDTHAARPFWKRALNLNVMRKLPFWMLAFASILIANHAPYGRRPVEFDWDISWASIEWSLYKPLHILGCALLMVLAVLAYRWKRWPVAALLTMTVGLSWEIAQTTVAGHNPRLADLAPDFIGVVLGWLIVEGIRHAMLPEDYLFG
;
A
#
# COMPACT_ATOMS: atom_id res chain seq x y z
N MET A 1 -38.83 -26.17 -8.18
CA MET A 1 -38.88 -24.81 -8.74
C MET A 1 -37.66 -24.02 -8.27
N ALA A 2 -36.68 -23.80 -9.16
CA ALA A 2 -35.49 -23.02 -8.83
C ALA A 2 -35.79 -21.52 -8.93
N LYS A 3 -35.57 -20.75 -7.84
CA LYS A 3 -35.62 -19.29 -7.88
C LYS A 3 -34.45 -18.79 -8.73
N LYS A 4 -34.72 -18.32 -9.95
CA LYS A 4 -33.78 -17.50 -10.72
C LYS A 4 -33.46 -16.25 -9.89
N LYS A 5 -32.21 -16.15 -9.43
CA LYS A 5 -31.66 -14.93 -8.84
C LYS A 5 -31.72 -13.87 -9.94
N ALA A 6 -32.58 -12.86 -9.77
CA ALA A 6 -32.61 -11.71 -10.67
C ALA A 6 -31.21 -11.08 -10.59
N VAL A 7 -30.46 -11.18 -11.69
CA VAL A 7 -29.23 -10.41 -11.89
C VAL A 7 -29.70 -8.98 -12.05
N ASP A 8 -29.45 -8.18 -11.03
CA ASP A 8 -29.76 -6.75 -11.01
C ASP A 8 -28.87 -6.04 -12.04
N ASP A 9 -29.36 -5.96 -13.28
CA ASP A 9 -28.74 -5.30 -14.44
C ASP A 9 -28.74 -3.75 -14.33
N THR A 10 -28.92 -3.19 -13.14
CA THR A 10 -28.89 -1.72 -12.92
C THR A 10 -27.48 -1.11 -13.01
N HIS A 11 -26.44 -1.92 -13.21
CA HIS A 11 -25.08 -1.43 -13.44
C HIS A 11 -24.84 -0.84 -14.84
N ALA A 12 -25.68 -1.17 -15.84
CA ALA A 12 -25.42 -0.79 -17.24
C ALA A 12 -25.76 0.68 -17.57
N ALA A 13 -26.67 1.33 -16.84
CA ALA A 13 -27.28 2.60 -17.26
C ALA A 13 -26.84 3.87 -16.50
N ARG A 14 -25.76 3.82 -15.70
CA ARG A 14 -25.30 5.03 -14.99
C ARG A 14 -24.40 5.90 -15.88
N PRO A 15 -24.60 7.23 -15.95
CA PRO A 15 -23.66 8.15 -16.61
C PRO A 15 -22.24 7.98 -16.05
N PHE A 16 -21.20 8.15 -16.88
CA PHE A 16 -19.80 7.99 -16.48
C PHE A 16 -19.47 8.74 -15.18
N TRP A 17 -19.95 9.97 -15.01
CA TRP A 17 -19.75 10.77 -13.79
C TRP A 17 -20.35 10.13 -12.52
N LYS A 18 -21.53 9.48 -12.61
CA LYS A 18 -22.12 8.75 -11.47
C LYS A 18 -21.39 7.44 -11.17
N ARG A 19 -20.63 6.88 -12.13
CA ARG A 19 -19.71 5.75 -11.91
C ARG A 19 -18.37 6.22 -11.35
N ALA A 20 -17.85 7.35 -11.81
CA ALA A 20 -16.61 7.97 -11.33
C ALA A 20 -16.75 8.46 -9.88
N LEU A 21 -17.90 9.05 -9.53
CA LEU A 21 -18.26 9.46 -8.17
C LEU A 21 -18.76 8.28 -7.30
N ASN A 22 -18.57 7.04 -7.74
CA ASN A 22 -18.88 5.89 -6.90
C ASN A 22 -17.96 5.90 -5.69
N LEU A 23 -18.54 5.95 -4.49
CA LEU A 23 -17.82 5.95 -3.22
C LEU A 23 -16.79 4.81 -3.13
N ASN A 24 -17.07 3.65 -3.71
CA ASN A 24 -16.12 2.53 -3.73
C ASN A 24 -14.88 2.79 -4.61
N VAL A 25 -14.99 3.65 -5.63
CA VAL A 25 -13.86 4.07 -6.48
C VAL A 25 -13.11 5.22 -5.80
N MET A 26 -13.85 6.23 -5.33
CA MET A 26 -13.29 7.40 -4.65
C MET A 26 -12.48 7.04 -3.41
N ARG A 27 -12.89 6.03 -2.63
CA ARG A 27 -12.13 5.55 -1.46
C ARG A 27 -10.78 4.93 -1.82
N LYS A 28 -10.64 4.36 -3.02
CA LYS A 28 -9.39 3.70 -3.46
C LYS A 28 -8.41 4.67 -4.10
N LEU A 29 -8.92 5.81 -4.57
CA LEU A 29 -8.13 6.78 -5.32
C LEU A 29 -6.93 7.32 -4.51
N PRO A 30 -7.05 7.72 -3.23
CA PRO A 30 -5.91 8.20 -2.45
C PRO A 30 -4.78 7.17 -2.34
N PHE A 31 -5.13 5.90 -2.09
CA PHE A 31 -4.17 4.81 -2.01
C PHE A 31 -3.41 4.66 -3.33
N TRP A 32 -4.13 4.52 -4.45
CA TRP A 32 -3.51 4.28 -5.75
C TRP A 32 -2.72 5.49 -6.26
N MET A 33 -3.17 6.71 -5.99
CA MET A 33 -2.42 7.92 -6.33
C MET A 33 -1.10 7.98 -5.57
N LEU A 34 -1.11 7.73 -4.26
CA LEU A 34 0.12 7.73 -3.46
C LEU A 34 1.06 6.59 -3.85
N ALA A 35 0.52 5.37 -4.06
CA ALA A 35 1.31 4.23 -4.50
C ALA A 35 1.98 4.51 -5.86
N PHE A 36 1.24 5.05 -6.83
CA PHE A 36 1.80 5.38 -8.14
C PHE A 36 2.85 6.51 -8.05
N ALA A 37 2.53 7.60 -7.37
CA ALA A 37 3.45 8.72 -7.21
C ALA A 37 4.74 8.31 -6.49
N SER A 38 4.65 7.50 -5.43
CA SER A 38 5.82 7.02 -4.70
C SER A 38 6.71 6.12 -5.55
N ILE A 39 6.15 5.25 -6.39
CA ILE A 39 6.94 4.44 -7.33
C ILE A 39 7.66 5.33 -8.36
N LEU A 40 7.01 6.37 -8.87
CA LEU A 40 7.66 7.31 -9.79
C LEU A 40 8.83 8.05 -9.13
N ILE A 41 8.65 8.46 -7.86
CA ILE A 41 9.70 9.10 -7.07
C ILE A 41 10.84 8.11 -6.81
N ALA A 42 10.54 6.86 -6.45
CA ALA A 42 11.52 5.82 -6.23
C ALA A 42 12.36 5.53 -7.49
N ASN A 43 11.74 5.57 -8.67
CA ASN A 43 12.42 5.40 -9.96
C ASN A 43 13.25 6.63 -10.40
N HIS A 44 13.17 7.75 -9.69
CA HIS A 44 13.95 8.94 -10.03
C HIS A 44 15.45 8.66 -9.80
N ALA A 45 16.25 8.78 -10.86
CA ALA A 45 17.68 8.44 -10.86
C ALA A 45 18.55 9.69 -11.10
N PRO A 46 18.74 10.58 -10.11
CA PRO A 46 19.44 11.86 -10.31
C PRO A 46 20.91 11.70 -10.72
N TYR A 47 21.54 10.59 -10.35
CA TYR A 47 22.94 10.29 -10.63
C TYR A 47 23.12 9.23 -11.73
N GLY A 48 22.07 8.99 -12.53
CA GLY A 48 22.07 7.97 -13.58
C GLY A 48 21.73 6.57 -13.08
N ARG A 49 21.92 5.58 -13.95
CA ARG A 49 21.57 4.18 -13.70
C ARG A 49 22.78 3.26 -13.72
N ARG A 50 22.71 2.19 -12.94
CA ARG A 50 23.68 1.10 -12.88
C ARG A 50 23.05 -0.21 -13.37
N PRO A 51 23.85 -1.24 -13.70
CA PRO A 51 23.35 -2.58 -14.02
C PRO A 51 22.44 -3.13 -12.91
N VAL A 52 21.50 -3.99 -13.30
CA VAL A 52 20.60 -4.65 -12.35
C VAL A 52 21.41 -5.57 -11.46
N GLU A 53 21.46 -5.27 -10.17
CA GLU A 53 22.06 -6.11 -9.15
C GLU A 53 21.12 -6.12 -7.94
N PHE A 54 20.69 -7.32 -7.56
CA PHE A 54 19.85 -7.55 -6.39
C PHE A 54 20.65 -8.32 -5.36
N ASP A 55 20.76 -7.75 -4.15
CA ASP A 55 21.47 -8.37 -3.04
C ASP A 55 20.48 -9.18 -2.19
N TRP A 56 20.80 -10.46 -1.99
CA TRP A 56 19.97 -11.39 -1.22
C TRP A 56 20.30 -11.38 0.28
N ASP A 57 21.11 -10.42 0.75
CA ASP A 57 21.47 -10.31 2.16
C ASP A 57 20.26 -10.10 3.07
N ILE A 58 20.20 -10.91 4.12
CA ILE A 58 19.21 -10.91 5.22
C ILE A 58 19.90 -10.91 6.58
N SER A 59 21.19 -10.55 6.63
CA SER A 59 21.94 -10.46 7.87
C SER A 59 21.28 -9.47 8.83
N TRP A 60 21.45 -9.73 10.13
CA TRP A 60 20.91 -8.84 11.16
C TRP A 60 21.42 -7.41 11.03
N ALA A 61 22.69 -7.25 10.66
CA ALA A 61 23.30 -5.93 10.43
C ALA A 61 22.62 -5.18 9.27
N SER A 62 22.31 -5.86 8.16
CA SER A 62 21.58 -5.24 7.04
C SER A 62 20.14 -4.91 7.41
N ILE A 63 19.45 -5.79 8.16
CA ILE A 63 18.10 -5.51 8.66
C ILE A 63 18.12 -4.26 9.55
N GLU A 64 19.01 -4.20 10.54
CA GLU A 64 19.14 -3.05 11.44
C GLU A 64 19.40 -1.76 10.66
N TRP A 65 20.32 -1.80 9.71
CA TRP A 65 20.61 -0.67 8.84
C TRP A 65 19.38 -0.22 8.04
N SER A 66 18.62 -1.15 7.47
CA SER A 66 17.39 -0.87 6.73
C SER A 66 16.28 -0.30 7.62
N LEU A 67 16.27 -0.61 8.91
CA LEU A 67 15.32 -0.06 9.88
C LEU A 67 15.59 1.41 10.25
N TYR A 68 16.80 1.93 10.01
CA TYR A 68 17.10 3.36 10.18
C TYR A 68 16.55 4.26 9.05
N LYS A 69 15.56 3.77 8.29
CA LYS A 69 14.83 4.52 7.24
C LYS A 69 13.44 4.95 7.75
N PRO A 70 13.31 5.92 8.68
CA PRO A 70 12.02 6.25 9.29
C PRO A 70 11.00 6.76 8.29
N LEU A 71 11.42 7.51 7.26
CA LEU A 71 10.51 7.99 6.21
C LEU A 71 9.94 6.85 5.36
N HIS A 72 10.71 5.78 5.15
CA HIS A 72 10.27 4.57 4.45
C HIS A 72 9.18 3.87 5.26
N ILE A 73 9.45 3.64 6.55
CA ILE A 73 8.50 3.03 7.50
C ILE A 73 7.21 3.84 7.56
N LEU A 74 7.30 5.17 7.69
CA LEU A 74 6.14 6.07 7.74
C LEU A 74 5.36 6.06 6.42
N GLY A 75 6.05 6.01 5.26
CA GLY A 75 5.43 5.86 3.95
C GLY A 75 4.60 4.57 3.85
N CYS A 76 5.16 3.45 4.29
CA CYS A 76 4.45 2.17 4.33
C CYS A 76 3.29 2.17 5.33
N ALA A 77 3.45 2.79 6.51
CA ALA A 77 2.37 2.94 7.48
C ALA A 77 1.19 3.75 6.90
N LEU A 78 1.48 4.86 6.22
CA LEU A 78 0.46 5.67 5.55
C LEU A 78 -0.25 4.89 4.44
N LEU A 79 0.50 4.16 3.61
CA LEU A 79 -0.08 3.30 2.57
C LEU A 79 -1.00 2.24 3.17
N MET A 80 -0.61 1.62 4.28
CA MET A 80 -1.43 0.63 4.97
C MET A 80 -2.75 1.25 5.47
N VAL A 81 -2.70 2.42 6.12
CA VAL A 81 -3.91 3.14 6.57
C VAL A 81 -4.83 3.44 5.39
N LEU A 82 -4.29 3.99 4.29
CA LEU A 82 -5.06 4.29 3.08
C LEU A 82 -5.62 3.04 2.42
N ALA A 83 -4.88 1.93 2.41
CA ALA A 83 -5.33 0.66 1.88
C ALA A 83 -6.48 0.07 2.71
N VAL A 84 -6.43 0.17 4.04
CA VAL A 84 -7.56 -0.25 4.88
C VAL A 84 -8.79 0.64 4.66
N LEU A 85 -8.61 1.95 4.50
CA LEU A 85 -9.70 2.86 4.14
C LEU A 85 -10.29 2.53 2.74
N ALA A 86 -9.43 2.13 1.80
CA ALA A 86 -9.81 1.77 0.44
C ALA A 86 -10.58 0.44 0.35
N TYR A 87 -10.17 -0.57 1.12
CA TYR A 87 -10.67 -1.95 1.03
C TYR A 87 -11.53 -2.40 2.21
N ARG A 88 -11.72 -1.51 3.20
CA ARG A 88 -12.46 -1.72 4.46
C ARG A 88 -11.68 -2.56 5.47
N TRP A 89 -12.01 -2.37 6.74
CA TRP A 89 -11.35 -2.99 7.88
C TRP A 89 -11.19 -4.50 7.77
N LYS A 90 -12.29 -5.19 7.46
CA LYS A 90 -12.33 -6.67 7.40
C LYS A 90 -11.39 -7.26 6.35
N ARG A 91 -10.88 -6.44 5.44
CA ARG A 91 -9.93 -6.82 4.40
C ARG A 91 -8.52 -6.27 4.67
N TRP A 92 -8.17 -6.02 5.92
CA TRP A 92 -6.82 -5.60 6.31
C TRP A 92 -5.72 -6.53 5.76
N PRO A 93 -5.88 -7.87 5.59
CA PRO A 93 -4.84 -8.69 4.97
C PRO A 93 -4.59 -8.32 3.50
N VAL A 94 -5.64 -7.91 2.78
CA VAL A 94 -5.51 -7.39 1.41
C VAL A 94 -4.78 -6.04 1.42
N ALA A 95 -5.09 -5.18 2.39
CA ALA A 95 -4.40 -3.91 2.56
C ALA A 95 -2.90 -4.09 2.87
N ALA A 96 -2.57 -5.05 3.74
CA ALA A 96 -1.20 -5.42 4.07
C ALA A 96 -0.46 -5.96 2.83
N LEU A 97 -1.07 -6.90 2.09
CA LEU A 97 -0.48 -7.46 0.87
C LEU A 97 -0.23 -6.38 -0.19
N LEU A 98 -1.19 -5.47 -0.40
CA LEU A 98 -1.05 -4.36 -1.34
C LEU A 98 0.08 -3.41 -0.93
N THR A 99 0.19 -3.10 0.36
CA THR A 99 1.25 -2.24 0.88
C THR A 99 2.62 -2.89 0.71
N MET A 100 2.77 -4.16 1.07
CA MET A 100 4.01 -4.92 0.82
C MET A 100 4.36 -4.99 -0.67
N THR A 101 3.36 -5.12 -1.54
CA THR A 101 3.57 -5.12 -3.00
C THR A 101 4.09 -3.77 -3.50
N VAL A 102 3.60 -2.66 -2.94
CA VAL A 102 4.09 -1.31 -3.25
C VAL A 102 5.52 -1.12 -2.75
N GLY A 103 5.83 -1.53 -1.51
CA GLY A 103 7.20 -1.49 -0.97
C GLY A 103 8.19 -2.29 -1.80
N LEU A 104 7.85 -3.53 -2.15
CA LEU A 104 8.63 -4.34 -3.09
C LEU A 104 8.80 -3.65 -4.46
N SER A 105 7.77 -2.95 -4.93
CA SER A 105 7.86 -2.20 -6.19
C SER A 105 8.81 -1.00 -6.09
N TRP A 106 8.98 -0.39 -4.92
CA TRP A 106 9.99 0.65 -4.70
C TRP A 106 11.39 0.08 -4.84
N GLU A 107 11.68 -1.06 -4.21
CA GLU A 107 12.99 -1.72 -4.29
C GLU A 107 13.32 -2.15 -5.73
N ILE A 108 12.33 -2.69 -6.45
CA ILE A 108 12.47 -3.03 -7.88
C ILE A 108 12.73 -1.77 -8.72
N ALA A 109 11.98 -0.68 -8.49
CA ALA A 109 12.16 0.58 -9.19
C ALA A 109 13.53 1.21 -8.94
N GLN A 110 14.05 1.04 -7.73
CA GLN A 110 15.35 1.57 -7.31
C GLN A 110 16.54 0.67 -7.67
N THR A 111 16.29 -0.55 -8.17
CA THR A 111 17.36 -1.53 -8.40
C THR A 111 18.44 -1.04 -9.35
N THR A 112 18.06 -0.23 -10.33
CA THR A 112 19.00 0.37 -11.29
C THR A 112 19.43 1.77 -10.92
N VAL A 113 18.93 2.36 -9.83
CA VAL A 113 19.26 3.75 -9.45
C VAL A 113 20.67 3.79 -8.86
N ALA A 114 21.54 4.62 -9.43
CA ALA A 114 22.88 4.81 -8.91
C ALA A 114 22.83 5.38 -7.48
N GLY A 115 23.53 4.72 -6.54
CA GLY A 115 23.51 5.07 -5.12
C GLY A 115 22.49 4.30 -4.28
N HIS A 116 21.66 3.45 -4.89
CA HIS A 116 20.78 2.52 -4.16
C HIS A 116 21.24 1.07 -4.37
N ASN A 117 21.34 0.32 -3.27
CA ASN A 117 21.64 -1.11 -3.26
C ASN A 117 20.43 -1.84 -2.69
N PRO A 118 19.51 -2.35 -3.54
CA PRO A 118 18.34 -3.06 -3.05
C PRO A 118 18.80 -4.38 -2.43
N ARG A 119 18.47 -4.56 -1.15
CA ARG A 119 18.67 -5.82 -0.44
C ARG A 119 17.34 -6.44 -0.11
N LEU A 120 17.32 -7.76 0.04
CA LEU A 120 16.15 -8.43 0.59
C LEU A 120 15.80 -7.92 2.00
N ALA A 121 16.83 -7.56 2.79
CA ALA A 121 16.67 -6.88 4.08
C ALA A 121 15.90 -5.55 4.01
N ASP A 122 15.86 -4.87 2.85
CA ASP A 122 15.13 -3.61 2.68
C ASP A 122 13.59 -3.81 2.67
N LEU A 123 13.09 -5.05 2.68
CA LEU A 123 11.67 -5.35 2.96
C LEU A 123 11.32 -5.26 4.46
N ALA A 124 12.32 -5.24 5.35
CA ALA A 124 12.07 -5.09 6.79
C ALA A 124 11.34 -3.78 7.14
N PRO A 125 11.76 -2.59 6.66
CA PRO A 125 11.01 -1.36 6.90
C PRO A 125 9.59 -1.38 6.30
N ASP A 126 9.35 -2.11 5.20
CA ASP A 126 7.98 -2.31 4.67
C ASP A 126 7.10 -3.05 5.67
N PHE A 127 7.60 -4.17 6.19
CA PHE A 127 6.89 -4.98 7.16
C PHE A 127 6.59 -4.20 8.44
N ILE A 128 7.59 -3.48 8.98
CA ILE A 128 7.40 -2.63 10.16
C ILE A 128 6.39 -1.51 9.88
N GLY A 129 6.44 -0.89 8.70
CA GLY A 129 5.45 0.10 8.28
C GLY A 129 4.03 -0.47 8.23
N VAL A 130 3.85 -1.68 7.68
CA VAL A 130 2.55 -2.37 7.67
C VAL A 130 2.03 -2.63 9.08
N VAL A 131 2.89 -3.15 9.97
CA VAL A 131 2.53 -3.39 11.37
C VAL A 131 2.13 -2.08 12.06
N LEU A 132 2.93 -1.03 11.89
CA LEU A 132 2.66 0.29 12.46
C LEU A 132 1.33 0.87 11.94
N GLY A 133 1.10 0.82 10.64
CA GLY A 133 -0.14 1.27 10.02
C GLY A 133 -1.35 0.48 10.51
N TRP A 134 -1.22 -0.84 10.67
CA TRP A 134 -2.28 -1.67 11.26
C TRP A 134 -2.58 -1.27 12.72
N LEU A 135 -1.55 -1.07 13.54
CA LEU A 135 -1.71 -0.61 14.93
C LEU A 135 -2.42 0.75 15.00
N ILE A 136 -2.11 1.68 14.09
CA ILE A 136 -2.81 2.97 13.99
C ILE A 136 -4.30 2.74 13.70
N VAL A 137 -4.62 1.90 12.71
CA VAL A 137 -6.03 1.65 12.36
C VAL A 137 -6.78 0.96 13.50
N GLU A 138 -6.17 -0.03 14.16
CA GLU A 138 -6.76 -0.67 15.34
C GLU A 138 -6.96 0.32 16.49
N GLY A 139 -5.97 1.16 16.77
CA GLY A 139 -6.05 2.18 17.80
C GLY A 139 -7.21 3.15 17.55
N ILE A 140 -7.36 3.63 16.31
CA ILE A 140 -8.49 4.48 15.92
C ILE A 140 -9.80 3.72 16.08
N ARG A 141 -9.89 2.48 15.58
CA ARG A 141 -11.10 1.66 15.70
C ARG A 141 -11.52 1.48 17.16
N HIS A 142 -10.58 1.20 18.05
CA HIS A 142 -10.85 1.03 19.47
C HIS A 142 -11.26 2.34 20.17
N ALA A 143 -10.82 3.49 19.67
CA ALA A 143 -11.21 4.80 20.20
C ALA A 143 -12.56 5.30 19.67
N MET A 144 -13.13 4.67 18.64
CA MET A 144 -14.40 5.07 18.01
C MET A 144 -15.59 4.31 18.59
N LEU A 145 -16.74 4.98 18.68
CA LEU A 145 -18.01 4.33 18.95
C LEU A 145 -18.41 3.45 17.75
N PRO A 146 -19.14 2.34 17.96
CA PRO A 146 -19.52 1.42 16.89
C PRO A 146 -20.27 2.08 15.72
N GLU A 147 -21.05 3.12 16.00
CA GLU A 147 -21.78 3.96 15.05
C GLU A 147 -20.88 4.86 14.19
N ASP A 148 -19.67 5.16 14.64
CA ASP A 148 -18.73 6.09 14.00
C ASP A 148 -17.64 5.38 13.19
N TYR A 149 -17.74 4.07 12.99
CA TYR A 149 -16.72 3.30 12.29
C TYR A 149 -16.51 3.78 10.85
N LEU A 150 -15.43 4.55 10.66
CA LEU A 150 -14.93 4.98 9.34
C LEU A 150 -14.55 3.79 8.44
N PHE A 151 -14.33 2.61 9.03
CA PHE A 151 -13.74 1.47 8.35
C PHE A 151 -14.74 0.44 7.81
N GLY A 152 -16.03 0.51 8.20
CA GLY A 152 -17.14 -0.28 7.63
C GLY A 152 -17.13 -1.79 7.88
#